data_AF-A0A7C4UFI6-F1
#
_entry.id   AF-A0A7C4UFI6-F1
#
_cell.length_a   1.000
_cell.length_b   1.000
_cell.length_c   1.000
_cell.angle_alpha   90.00
_cell.angle_beta   90.00
_cell.angle_gamma   90.00
#
_symmetry.space_group_name_H-M   'P 1'
#
loop_
_entity.id
_entity.type
_entity.pdbx_description
1 polymer ?
#
loop_
_entity_poly.entity_id
_entity_poly.type
_entity_poly.pdbx_seq_one_letter_code
_entity_poly.pdbx_strand_id
1 'polypeptide(L)'
;MNIIIGLKFFVLNIIFLILAAHIERSKIFDIIVAKIIKIRYSLNFIITFFFLFSPLFLFPVFIDIARKIYNKSNKNEIIYSYLLISILIGSILSPIGNQRNLFIMSYISSYYPEGFKMLEFFLKNTFFIWLFALLLLNIISFFTKYKFEGNIETERFRYKELLFFIVSLILVIPFGMGKLNFAGFSFLILFFMFAFTSFETLKITKWIYLIPSFIVIPLSIIPSNFPLNIGGHLKILSSSFLASGIITSNFSSVLFSSPELSNMANIIKGVSAGSLIPFIGSFEIIYIKFFKKERINPFVFIIFSVICFLIGLIIK
;
A
#
# COMPACT_ATOMS: atom_id res chain seq x y z
N MET A 1 -20.78 8.16 -13.52
CA MET A 1 -20.23 7.05 -12.71
C MET A 1 -18.74 7.21 -12.41
N ASN A 2 -17.90 7.46 -13.42
CA ASN A 2 -16.44 7.56 -13.26
C ASN A 2 -15.98 8.67 -12.29
N ILE A 3 -16.64 9.84 -12.30
CA ILE A 3 -16.34 10.94 -11.35
C ILE A 3 -16.55 10.53 -9.89
N ILE A 4 -17.59 9.76 -9.60
CA ILE A 4 -17.91 9.28 -8.25
C ILE A 4 -16.79 8.35 -7.75
N ILE A 5 -16.21 7.52 -8.63
CA ILE A 5 -15.09 6.62 -8.30
C ILE A 5 -13.84 7.45 -7.98
N GLY A 6 -13.54 8.47 -8.79
CA GLY A 6 -12.41 9.38 -8.54
C GLY A 6 -12.54 10.13 -7.22
N LEU A 7 -13.75 10.62 -6.90
CA LEU A 7 -14.04 11.29 -5.62
C LEU A 7 -13.92 10.34 -4.43
N LYS A 8 -14.49 9.13 -4.51
CA LYS A 8 -14.33 8.11 -3.46
C LYS A 8 -12.86 7.79 -3.22
N PHE A 9 -12.10 7.60 -4.29
CA PHE A 9 -10.68 7.33 -4.21
C PHE A 9 -9.90 8.46 -3.54
N PHE A 10 -10.18 9.71 -3.90
CA PHE A 10 -9.59 10.88 -3.27
C PHE A 10 -9.90 10.99 -1.77
N VAL A 11 -11.17 10.83 -1.39
CA VAL A 11 -11.60 10.88 0.02
C VAL A 11 -10.95 9.76 0.84
N LEU A 12 -10.89 8.53 0.32
CA LEU A 12 -10.20 7.44 1.02
C LEU A 12 -8.70 7.74 1.21
N ASN A 13 -8.02 8.29 0.21
CA ASN A 13 -6.62 8.66 0.37
C ASN A 13 -6.44 9.74 1.44
N ILE A 14 -7.31 10.76 1.50
CA ILE A 14 -7.28 11.77 2.58
C ILE A 14 -7.40 11.08 3.95
N ILE A 15 -8.40 10.22 4.11
CA ILE A 15 -8.67 9.49 5.36
C ILE A 15 -7.42 8.71 5.77
N PHE A 16 -6.92 7.83 4.91
CA PHE A 16 -5.80 6.96 5.29
C PHE A 16 -4.47 7.70 5.44
N LEU A 17 -4.24 8.80 4.72
CA LEU A 17 -3.06 9.65 4.95
C LEU A 17 -3.12 10.37 6.31
N ILE A 18 -4.29 10.84 6.73
CA ILE A 18 -4.46 11.44 8.06
C ILE A 18 -4.29 10.38 9.15
N LEU A 19 -4.82 9.15 8.97
CA LEU A 19 -4.60 8.05 9.90
C LEU A 19 -3.12 7.67 10.01
N ALA A 20 -2.41 7.60 8.88
CA ALA A 20 -0.98 7.36 8.85
C ALA A 20 -0.21 8.49 9.58
N ALA A 21 -0.61 9.75 9.40
CA ALA A 21 -0.02 10.89 10.09
C ALA A 21 -0.24 10.83 11.62
N HIS A 22 -1.41 10.43 12.09
CA HIS A 22 -1.64 10.20 13.52
C HIS A 22 -0.71 9.14 14.09
N ILE A 23 -0.51 8.02 13.38
CA ILE A 23 0.46 7.01 13.79
C ILE A 23 1.89 7.52 13.78
N GLU A 24 2.30 8.26 12.75
CA GLU A 24 3.62 8.90 12.69
C GLU A 24 3.84 9.84 13.88
N ARG A 25 2.82 10.63 14.24
CA ARG A 25 2.86 11.57 15.37
C ARG A 25 2.88 10.86 16.73
N SER A 26 2.27 9.69 16.84
CA SER A 26 2.28 8.89 18.07
C SER A 26 3.68 8.38 18.46
N LYS A 27 4.60 8.30 17.48
CA LYS A 27 5.96 7.77 17.62
C LYS A 27 6.05 6.30 18.04
N ILE A 28 4.93 5.57 18.06
CA ILE A 28 4.90 4.18 18.52
C ILE A 28 5.84 3.28 17.71
N PHE A 29 5.87 3.45 16.39
CA PHE A 29 6.70 2.62 15.51
C PHE A 29 8.18 2.98 15.58
N ASP A 30 8.51 4.27 15.75
CA ASP A 30 9.89 4.69 16.03
C ASP A 30 10.41 4.01 17.31
N ILE A 31 9.58 3.98 18.37
CA ILE A 31 9.92 3.34 19.65
C ILE A 31 10.08 1.82 19.50
N ILE A 32 9.16 1.17 18.78
CA ILE A 32 9.22 -0.28 18.53
C ILE A 32 10.49 -0.63 17.74
N VAL A 33 10.78 0.10 16.66
CA VAL A 33 11.97 -0.14 15.84
C VAL A 33 13.25 0.11 16.63
N ALA A 34 13.31 1.17 17.46
CA ALA A 34 14.45 1.42 18.33
C ALA A 34 14.71 0.29 19.33
N LYS A 35 13.66 -0.40 19.80
CA LYS A 35 13.80 -1.61 20.62
C LYS A 35 14.26 -2.81 19.79
N ILE A 36 13.67 -3.03 18.61
CA ILE A 36 14.01 -4.17 17.75
C ILE A 36 15.47 -4.13 17.29
N ILE A 37 16.02 -2.95 16.99
CA ILE A 37 17.40 -2.77 16.51
C ILE A 37 18.46 -3.38 17.45
N LYS A 38 18.16 -3.45 18.76
CA LYS A 38 19.07 -4.00 19.77
C LYS A 38 19.12 -5.53 19.80
N ILE A 39 18.26 -6.21 19.05
CA ILE A 39 18.13 -7.67 19.04
C ILE A 39 19.08 -8.29 18.01
N ARG A 40 19.58 -9.51 18.27
CA ARG A 40 20.50 -10.26 17.40
C ARG A 40 20.00 -10.44 15.96
N TYR A 41 18.69 -10.61 15.77
CA TYR A 41 18.03 -10.78 14.46
C TYR A 41 17.19 -9.55 14.08
N SER A 42 17.67 -8.37 14.45
CA SER A 42 16.96 -7.09 14.29
C SER A 42 16.44 -6.86 12.87
N LEU A 43 17.23 -7.18 11.83
CA LEU A 43 16.78 -7.01 10.44
C LEU A 43 15.52 -7.84 10.12
N ASN A 44 15.52 -9.13 10.46
CA ASN A 44 14.36 -10.03 10.28
C ASN A 44 13.12 -9.51 11.02
N PHE A 45 13.30 -9.06 12.26
CA PHE A 45 12.19 -8.52 13.05
C PHE A 45 11.66 -7.22 12.46
N ILE A 46 12.51 -6.31 11.97
CA ILE A 46 12.06 -5.08 11.30
C ILE A 46 11.34 -5.40 9.99
N ILE A 47 11.88 -6.32 9.19
CA ILE A 47 11.25 -6.77 7.94
C ILE A 47 9.86 -7.33 8.23
N THR A 48 9.75 -8.23 9.21
CA THR A 48 8.48 -8.85 9.62
C THR A 48 7.51 -7.79 10.17
N PHE A 49 8.01 -6.86 10.97
CA PHE A 49 7.22 -5.77 11.52
C PHE A 49 6.65 -4.87 10.41
N PHE A 50 7.48 -4.37 9.49
CA PHE A 50 7.00 -3.58 8.36
C PHE A 50 6.02 -4.36 7.50
N PHE A 51 6.31 -5.62 7.22
CA PHE A 51 5.45 -6.48 6.39
C PHE A 51 4.06 -6.68 7.00
N LEU A 52 3.98 -7.00 8.29
CA LEU A 52 2.73 -7.27 9.00
C LEU A 52 1.83 -6.05 9.14
N PHE A 53 2.40 -4.85 9.30
CA PHE A 53 1.64 -3.63 9.53
C PHE A 53 1.37 -2.82 8.25
N SER A 54 2.08 -3.09 7.15
CA SER A 54 1.84 -2.43 5.86
C SER A 54 0.43 -2.58 5.27
N PRO A 55 -0.36 -3.64 5.55
CA PRO A 55 -1.77 -3.72 5.18
C PRO A 55 -2.67 -2.58 5.67
N LEU A 56 -2.21 -1.72 6.59
CA LEU A 56 -2.98 -0.61 7.18
C LEU A 56 -2.71 0.77 6.53
N PHE A 57 -2.19 0.80 5.29
CA PHE A 57 -1.81 2.05 4.59
C PHE A 57 -0.67 2.83 5.28
N LEU A 58 0.19 2.13 6.01
CA LEU A 58 1.27 2.75 6.79
C LEU A 58 2.57 2.95 5.98
N PHE A 59 2.54 2.70 4.68
CA PHE A 59 3.71 2.79 3.82
C PHE A 59 4.40 4.18 3.85
N PRO A 60 3.71 5.35 3.95
CA PRO A 60 4.40 6.64 4.04
C PRO A 60 5.23 6.75 5.32
N VAL A 61 4.71 6.23 6.43
CA VAL A 61 5.37 6.19 7.73
C VAL A 61 6.56 5.25 7.68
N PHE A 62 6.37 4.05 7.15
CA PHE A 62 7.45 3.05 7.08
C PHE A 62 8.57 3.44 6.13
N ILE A 63 8.31 4.17 5.04
CA ILE A 63 9.37 4.70 4.18
C ILE A 63 10.27 5.66 4.97
N ASP A 64 9.69 6.56 5.77
CA ASP A 64 10.48 7.49 6.59
C ASP A 64 11.28 6.75 7.68
N ILE A 65 10.72 5.72 8.31
CA ILE A 65 11.45 4.88 9.27
C ILE A 65 12.55 4.06 8.57
N ALA A 66 12.26 3.47 7.40
CA ALA A 66 13.24 2.74 6.59
C ALA A 66 14.43 3.63 6.23
N ARG A 67 14.19 4.91 5.92
CA ARG A 67 15.25 5.89 5.65
C ARG A 67 16.11 6.18 6.89
N LYS A 68 15.50 6.31 8.08
CA LYS A 68 16.27 6.42 9.34
C LYS A 68 17.17 5.20 9.54
N ILE A 69 16.65 4.02 9.25
CA ILE A 69 17.41 2.76 9.33
C ILE A 69 18.54 2.73 8.27
N TYR A 70 18.27 3.15 7.03
CA TYR A 70 19.27 3.22 5.96
C TYR A 70 20.48 4.09 6.34
N ASN A 71 20.22 5.25 6.95
CA ASN A 71 21.29 6.11 7.43
C ASN A 71 22.12 5.47 8.54
N LYS A 72 21.49 4.63 9.39
CA LYS A 72 22.18 3.86 10.43
C LYS A 72 22.88 2.62 9.89
N SER A 73 22.46 2.11 8.74
CA SER A 73 23.04 0.91 8.14
C SER A 73 24.22 1.23 7.21
N ASN A 74 24.98 2.30 7.49
CA ASN A 74 26.04 2.82 6.62
C ASN A 74 25.60 2.95 5.15
N LYS A 75 24.33 3.34 4.92
CA LYS A 75 23.75 3.48 3.59
C LYS A 75 23.80 2.21 2.75
N ASN A 76 23.70 1.04 3.39
CA ASN A 76 23.62 -0.24 2.70
C ASN A 76 22.31 -0.35 1.89
N GLU A 77 22.44 -0.27 0.57
CA GLU A 77 21.33 -0.31 -0.38
C GLU A 77 20.57 -1.65 -0.37
N ILE A 78 21.24 -2.76 -0.04
CA ILE A 78 20.61 -4.08 0.01
C ILE A 78 19.59 -4.13 1.15
N ILE A 79 19.96 -3.64 2.33
CA ILE A 79 19.07 -3.57 3.49
C ILE A 79 17.90 -2.66 3.20
N TYR A 80 18.18 -1.50 2.61
CA TYR A 80 17.12 -0.56 2.25
C TYR A 80 16.13 -1.17 1.27
N SER A 81 16.63 -1.88 0.25
CA SER A 81 15.79 -2.63 -0.68
C SER A 81 14.92 -3.65 0.05
N TYR A 82 15.45 -4.43 1.00
CA TYR A 82 14.63 -5.40 1.75
C TYR A 82 13.53 -4.74 2.57
N LEU A 83 13.82 -3.61 3.23
CA LEU A 83 12.83 -2.86 3.98
C LEU A 83 11.74 -2.29 3.07
N LEU A 84 12.10 -1.78 1.90
CA LEU A 84 11.12 -1.29 0.94
C LEU A 84 10.27 -2.42 0.35
N ILE A 85 10.90 -3.55 0.00
CA ILE A 85 10.18 -4.73 -0.50
C ILE A 85 9.22 -5.25 0.57
N SER A 86 9.62 -5.26 1.85
CA SER A 86 8.73 -5.72 2.91
C SER A 86 7.51 -4.80 3.09
N ILE A 87 7.70 -3.49 2.98
CA ILE A 87 6.60 -2.51 3.03
C ILE A 87 5.64 -2.71 1.85
N LEU A 88 6.20 -2.75 0.63
CA LEU A 88 5.43 -2.81 -0.60
C LEU A 88 4.63 -4.11 -0.71
N ILE A 89 5.26 -5.25 -0.42
CA ILE A 89 4.60 -6.55 -0.54
C ILE A 89 3.66 -6.80 0.63
N GLY A 90 4.05 -6.36 1.83
CA GLY A 90 3.20 -6.37 3.01
C GLY A 90 1.84 -5.71 2.72
N SER A 91 1.84 -4.59 2.01
CA SER A 91 0.63 -3.82 1.67
C SER A 91 -0.40 -4.56 0.78
N ILE A 92 -0.02 -5.64 0.10
CA ILE A 92 -0.87 -6.31 -0.89
C ILE A 92 -2.06 -7.03 -0.23
N LEU A 93 -1.89 -7.52 1.00
CA LEU A 93 -2.87 -8.40 1.69
C LEU A 93 -4.25 -7.75 1.89
N SER A 94 -4.30 -6.42 1.95
CA SER A 94 -5.49 -5.68 2.38
C SER A 94 -6.00 -4.74 1.30
N PRO A 95 -7.33 -4.58 1.15
CA PRO A 95 -7.93 -3.65 0.20
C PRO A 95 -7.58 -2.19 0.49
N ILE A 96 -7.09 -1.88 1.69
CA ILE A 96 -6.65 -0.54 2.09
C ILE A 96 -5.14 -0.41 2.19
N GLY A 97 -4.35 -1.44 1.87
CA GLY A 97 -2.91 -1.44 2.18
C GLY A 97 -2.08 -0.45 1.35
N ASN A 98 -2.51 -0.13 0.13
CA ASN A 98 -1.84 0.82 -0.75
C ASN A 98 -2.84 1.56 -1.64
N GLN A 99 -2.36 2.55 -2.38
CA GLN A 99 -3.23 3.42 -3.20
C GLN A 99 -3.93 2.66 -4.31
N ARG A 100 -3.25 1.69 -4.92
CA ARG A 100 -3.85 0.86 -5.96
C ARG A 100 -5.01 0.02 -5.43
N ASN A 101 -4.85 -0.59 -4.26
CA ASN A 101 -5.90 -1.39 -3.62
C ASN A 101 -7.09 -0.50 -3.22
N LEU A 102 -6.84 0.72 -2.71
CA LEU A 102 -7.89 1.70 -2.42
C LEU A 102 -8.68 2.13 -3.66
N PHE A 103 -8.00 2.26 -4.81
CA PHE A 103 -8.68 2.57 -6.07
C PHE A 103 -9.62 1.43 -6.48
N ILE A 104 -9.15 0.18 -6.41
CA ILE A 104 -9.97 -1.02 -6.69
C ILE A 104 -11.16 -1.10 -5.74
N MET A 105 -10.96 -0.78 -4.46
CA MET A 105 -12.04 -0.70 -3.47
C MET A 105 -13.06 0.39 -3.81
N SER A 106 -12.61 1.55 -4.27
CA SER A 106 -13.48 2.66 -4.70
C SER A 106 -14.28 2.30 -5.95
N TYR A 107 -13.67 1.56 -6.88
CA TYR A 107 -14.32 1.03 -8.06
C TYR A 107 -15.41 0.02 -7.66
N ILE A 108 -15.05 -1.06 -6.96
CA ILE A 108 -15.99 -2.14 -6.62
C ILE A 108 -17.15 -1.65 -5.76
N SER A 109 -16.89 -0.81 -4.75
CA SER A 109 -17.95 -0.21 -3.92
C SER A 109 -18.91 0.72 -4.68
N SER A 110 -18.59 1.09 -5.91
CA SER A 110 -19.48 1.89 -6.76
C SER A 110 -20.38 1.03 -7.64
N TYR A 111 -19.97 -0.20 -7.97
CA TYR A 111 -20.75 -1.16 -8.75
C TYR A 111 -21.51 -2.17 -7.87
N TYR A 112 -21.03 -2.40 -6.64
CA TYR A 112 -21.63 -3.30 -5.64
C TYR A 112 -21.86 -2.57 -4.32
N PRO A 113 -22.86 -1.67 -4.26
CA PRO A 113 -23.13 -0.87 -3.08
C PRO A 113 -23.63 -1.69 -1.88
N GLU A 114 -24.18 -2.90 -2.11
CA GLU A 114 -24.83 -3.74 -1.08
C GLU A 114 -23.91 -4.78 -0.39
N GLY A 115 -22.60 -4.53 -0.34
CA GLY A 115 -21.74 -5.25 0.62
C GLY A 115 -20.85 -6.33 0.03
N PHE A 116 -20.13 -6.03 -1.06
CA PHE A 116 -19.01 -6.89 -1.46
C PHE A 116 -17.96 -6.95 -0.33
N LYS A 117 -17.70 -8.15 0.19
CA LYS A 117 -16.74 -8.38 1.28
C LYS A 117 -15.30 -8.33 0.78
N MET A 118 -14.84 -7.11 0.47
CA MET A 118 -13.51 -6.85 -0.11
C MET A 118 -12.37 -7.48 0.70
N LEU A 119 -12.40 -7.34 2.03
CA LEU A 119 -11.36 -7.89 2.88
C LEU A 119 -11.32 -9.42 2.82
N GLU A 120 -12.47 -10.08 2.89
CA GLU A 120 -12.57 -11.56 2.78
C GLU A 120 -12.04 -12.04 1.43
N PHE A 121 -12.38 -11.34 0.36
CA PHE A 121 -11.93 -11.67 -0.98
C PHE A 121 -10.41 -11.49 -1.16
N PHE A 122 -9.84 -10.39 -0.64
CA PHE A 122 -8.39 -10.16 -0.68
C PHE A 122 -7.64 -11.23 0.11
N LEU A 123 -8.08 -11.54 1.32
CA LEU A 123 -7.47 -12.57 2.16
C LEU A 123 -7.51 -13.93 1.46
N LYS A 124 -8.68 -14.35 0.94
CA LYS A 124 -8.81 -15.64 0.26
C LYS A 124 -7.86 -15.82 -0.93
N ASN A 125 -7.59 -14.75 -1.68
CA ASN A 125 -6.80 -14.83 -2.91
C ASN A 125 -5.30 -14.52 -2.72
N THR A 126 -4.93 -13.77 -1.67
CA THR A 126 -3.55 -13.28 -1.52
C THR A 126 -2.84 -13.80 -0.27
N PHE A 127 -3.55 -14.37 0.70
CA PHE A 127 -2.98 -14.74 2.00
C PHE A 127 -1.81 -15.74 1.89
N PHE A 128 -1.96 -16.82 1.10
CA PHE A 128 -0.90 -17.82 0.97
C PHE A 128 0.34 -17.26 0.28
N ILE A 129 0.16 -16.48 -0.79
CA ILE A 129 1.26 -15.82 -1.50
C ILE A 129 1.95 -14.80 -0.58
N TRP A 130 1.17 -14.07 0.21
CA TRP A 130 1.67 -13.08 1.16
C TRP A 130 2.46 -13.74 2.31
N LEU A 131 1.96 -14.85 2.87
CA LEU A 131 2.66 -15.63 3.88
C LEU A 131 3.97 -16.21 3.33
N PHE A 132 3.94 -16.73 2.11
CA PHE A 132 5.13 -17.24 1.44
C PHE A 132 6.16 -16.12 1.21
N ALA A 133 5.74 -14.95 0.74
CA ALA A 133 6.63 -13.82 0.54
C ALA A 133 7.29 -13.36 1.86
N LEU A 134 6.56 -13.39 2.98
CA LEU A 134 7.13 -13.13 4.31
C LEU A 134 8.21 -14.16 4.69
N LEU A 135 7.93 -15.44 4.47
CA LEU A 135 8.89 -16.51 4.73
C LEU A 135 10.15 -16.34 3.88
N LEU A 136 9.99 -16.08 2.59
CA LEU A 136 11.09 -15.85 1.67
C LEU A 136 11.94 -14.64 2.10
N LEU A 137 11.31 -13.50 2.44
CA LEU A 137 12.01 -12.31 2.95
C LEU A 137 12.80 -12.61 4.23
N ASN A 138 12.22 -13.39 5.15
CA ASN A 138 12.89 -13.76 6.39
C ASN A 138 14.06 -14.72 6.16
N ILE A 139 13.91 -15.73 5.30
CA ILE A 139 14.99 -16.66 4.95
C ILE A 139 16.15 -15.89 4.33
N ILE A 140 15.87 -15.05 3.32
CA ILE A 140 16.91 -14.30 2.62
C ILE A 140 17.60 -13.32 3.58
N SER A 141 16.85 -12.57 4.37
CA SER A 141 17.44 -11.63 5.35
C SER A 141 18.24 -12.32 6.44
N PHE A 142 17.84 -13.53 6.86
CA PHE A 142 18.62 -14.32 7.83
C PHE A 142 20.04 -14.62 7.31
N PHE A 143 20.17 -14.94 6.02
CA PHE A 143 21.48 -15.19 5.41
C PHE A 143 22.35 -13.93 5.26
N THR A 144 21.77 -12.73 5.26
CA THR A 144 22.56 -11.48 5.19
C THR A 144 23.31 -11.16 6.49
N LYS A 145 22.93 -11.78 7.62
CA LYS A 145 23.59 -11.64 8.94
C LYS A 145 23.91 -10.18 9.36
N TYR A 146 23.09 -9.22 8.95
CA TYR A 146 23.37 -7.82 9.25
C TYR A 146 23.04 -7.46 10.70
N LYS A 147 23.94 -6.72 11.34
CA LYS A 147 23.76 -6.18 12.69
C LYS A 147 23.81 -4.66 12.62
N PHE A 148 22.78 -4.00 13.13
CA PHE A 148 22.78 -2.54 13.24
C PHE A 148 23.70 -2.06 14.35
N GLU A 149 24.41 -0.97 14.10
CA GLU A 149 25.25 -0.29 15.08
C GLU A 149 24.56 0.98 15.58
N GLY A 150 24.59 1.19 16.89
CA GLY A 150 24.07 2.40 17.55
C GLY A 150 22.59 2.36 17.94
N ASN A 151 22.09 3.51 18.41
CA ASN A 151 20.70 3.72 18.83
C ASN A 151 19.97 4.65 17.85
N ILE A 152 18.66 4.44 17.70
CA ILE A 152 17.74 5.42 17.13
C ILE A 152 17.21 6.25 18.30
N GLU A 153 17.36 7.58 18.21
CA GLU A 153 16.75 8.49 19.17
C GLU A 153 15.24 8.40 19.09
N THR A 154 14.60 8.19 20.23
CA THR A 154 13.14 8.11 20.33
C THR A 154 12.60 9.42 20.88
N GLU A 155 11.65 10.01 20.16
CA GLU A 155 10.86 11.12 20.69
C GLU A 155 9.82 10.62 21.71
N ARG A 156 9.21 11.57 22.43
CA ARG A 156 8.16 11.29 23.41
C ARG A 156 6.95 10.63 22.75
N PHE A 157 6.54 9.49 23.31
CA PHE A 157 5.32 8.78 22.93
C PHE A 157 4.08 9.65 23.14
N ARG A 158 3.18 9.67 22.14
CA ARG A 158 1.94 10.43 22.21
C ARG A 158 0.73 9.49 22.13
N TYR A 159 0.12 9.25 23.28
CA TYR A 159 -0.94 8.26 23.46
C TYR A 159 -2.26 8.67 22.81
N LYS A 160 -2.56 9.97 22.69
CA LYS A 160 -3.82 10.47 22.13
C LYS A 160 -3.94 10.13 20.65
N GLU A 161 -2.87 10.31 19.89
CA GLU A 161 -2.81 10.03 18.47
C GLU A 161 -2.84 8.52 18.19
N LEU A 162 -2.21 7.70 19.04
CA LEU A 162 -2.34 6.24 18.95
C LEU A 162 -3.78 5.80 19.24
N LEU A 163 -4.39 6.31 20.31
CA LEU A 163 -5.76 5.98 20.67
C LEU A 163 -6.73 6.33 19.53
N PHE A 164 -6.55 7.51 18.93
CA PHE A 164 -7.34 7.94 17.79
C PHE A 164 -7.21 6.97 16.59
N PHE A 165 -5.98 6.56 16.26
CA PHE A 165 -5.77 5.58 15.20
C PHE A 165 -6.45 4.24 15.51
N ILE A 166 -6.30 3.73 16.74
CA ILE A 166 -6.93 2.46 17.15
C ILE A 166 -8.46 2.55 17.07
N VAL A 167 -9.05 3.65 17.55
CA VAL A 167 -10.51 3.87 17.45
C VAL A 167 -10.95 3.97 15.99
N SER A 168 -10.15 4.62 15.13
CA SER A 168 -10.43 4.72 13.70
C SER A 168 -10.42 3.35 13.00
N LEU A 169 -9.59 2.40 13.45
CA LEU A 169 -9.61 1.02 12.93
C LEU A 169 -10.95 0.32 13.15
N ILE A 170 -11.69 0.67 14.22
CA ILE A 170 -13.03 0.14 14.50
C ILE A 170 -14.03 0.54 13.41
N LEU A 171 -13.81 1.67 12.70
CA LEU A 171 -14.63 2.09 11.56
C LEU A 171 -14.12 1.51 10.24
N VAL A 172 -12.80 1.41 10.08
CA VAL A 172 -12.15 0.90 8.87
C VAL A 172 -12.42 -0.58 8.64
N ILE A 173 -12.40 -1.42 9.69
CA ILE A 173 -12.61 -2.86 9.56
C ILE A 173 -14.03 -3.19 9.05
N PRO A 174 -15.12 -2.68 9.67
CA PRO A 174 -16.48 -2.91 9.17
C PRO A 174 -16.69 -2.37 7.75
N PHE A 175 -16.07 -1.24 7.39
CA PHE A 175 -16.07 -0.73 6.01
C PHE A 175 -15.41 -1.73 5.05
N GLY A 176 -14.24 -2.28 5.40
CA GLY A 176 -13.56 -3.32 4.61
C GLY A 176 -14.33 -4.65 4.52
N MET A 177 -15.17 -4.96 5.50
CA MET A 177 -16.08 -6.12 5.51
C MET A 177 -17.40 -5.87 4.76
N GLY A 178 -17.63 -4.67 4.24
CA GLY A 178 -18.90 -4.31 3.58
C GLY A 178 -20.08 -4.09 4.54
N LYS A 179 -19.83 -3.97 5.84
CA LYS A 179 -20.86 -3.71 6.88
C LYS A 179 -21.20 -2.22 7.03
N LEU A 180 -20.35 -1.33 6.54
CA LEU A 180 -20.60 0.10 6.45
C LEU A 180 -20.53 0.51 4.98
N ASN A 181 -21.54 1.25 4.50
CA ASN A 181 -21.48 1.85 3.18
C ASN A 181 -20.49 3.03 3.17
N PHE A 182 -20.07 3.46 1.98
CA PHE A 182 -19.09 4.54 1.83
C PHE A 182 -19.54 5.84 2.51
N ALA A 183 -20.79 6.26 2.32
CA ALA A 183 -21.30 7.52 2.87
C ALA A 183 -21.28 7.52 4.41
N GLY A 184 -21.78 6.46 5.05
CA GLY A 184 -21.76 6.31 6.50
C GLY A 184 -20.35 6.20 7.07
N PHE A 185 -19.47 5.43 6.41
CA PHE A 185 -18.06 5.36 6.78
C PHE A 185 -17.39 6.74 6.70
N SER A 186 -17.49 7.43 5.56
CA SER A 186 -16.89 8.74 5.35
C SER A 186 -17.42 9.77 6.32
N PHE A 187 -18.73 9.80 6.59
CA PHE A 187 -19.31 10.73 7.55
C PHE A 187 -18.74 10.52 8.96
N LEU A 188 -18.79 9.29 9.47
CA LEU A 188 -18.30 8.97 10.81
C LEU A 188 -16.80 9.27 10.93
N ILE A 189 -15.98 8.75 10.01
CA ILE A 189 -14.53 8.89 10.11
C ILE A 189 -14.07 10.34 9.92
N LEU A 190 -14.71 11.12 9.04
CA LEU A 190 -14.38 12.54 8.86
C LEU A 190 -14.81 13.37 10.07
N PHE A 191 -15.94 13.04 10.70
CA PHE A 191 -16.35 13.66 11.96
C PHE A 191 -15.31 13.41 13.06
N PHE A 192 -14.88 12.16 13.21
CA PHE A 192 -13.80 11.80 14.14
C PHE A 192 -12.49 12.52 13.80
N MET A 193 -12.10 12.57 12.52
CA MET A 193 -10.90 13.28 12.10
C MET A 193 -10.97 14.76 12.42
N PHE A 194 -12.10 15.42 12.18
CA PHE A 194 -12.28 16.83 12.48
C PHE A 194 -12.15 17.12 13.99
N ALA A 195 -12.71 16.24 14.83
CA ALA A 195 -12.68 16.41 16.28
C ALA A 195 -11.29 16.18 16.91
N PHE A 196 -10.47 15.29 16.34
CA PHE A 196 -9.23 14.82 16.99
C PHE A 196 -7.94 15.14 16.22
N THR A 197 -8.01 15.64 14.98
CA THR A 197 -6.82 15.98 14.19
C THR A 197 -6.37 17.40 14.48
N SER A 198 -5.18 17.54 15.07
CA SER A 198 -4.58 18.86 15.30
C SER A 198 -3.87 19.39 14.06
N PHE A 199 -3.59 20.69 14.06
CA PHE A 199 -2.82 21.35 13.00
C PHE A 199 -1.42 20.76 12.83
N GLU A 200 -0.77 20.32 13.92
CA GLU A 200 0.55 19.66 13.79
C GLU A 200 0.45 18.29 13.12
N THR A 201 -0.65 17.56 13.28
CA THR A 201 -0.87 16.32 12.53
C THR A 201 -1.00 16.62 11.03
N LEU A 202 -1.75 17.66 10.65
CA LEU A 202 -1.90 18.05 9.24
C LEU A 202 -0.59 18.50 8.59
N LYS A 203 0.33 19.11 9.35
CA LYS A 203 1.66 19.52 8.88
C LYS A 203 2.55 18.34 8.47
N ILE A 204 2.46 17.22 9.18
CA ILE A 204 3.29 16.04 8.89
C ILE A 204 2.64 15.10 7.87
N THR A 205 1.33 15.25 7.62
CA THR A 205 0.63 14.47 6.59
C THR A 205 1.31 14.61 5.25
N LYS A 206 1.60 13.46 4.63
CA LYS A 206 2.31 13.39 3.35
C LYS A 206 1.36 13.67 2.17
N TRP A 207 0.95 14.93 2.02
CA TRP A 207 -0.01 15.36 0.98
C TRP A 207 0.44 15.06 -0.45
N ILE A 208 1.74 14.87 -0.69
CA ILE A 208 2.29 14.45 -1.98
C ILE A 208 1.67 13.14 -2.50
N TYR A 209 1.24 12.25 -1.61
CA TYR A 209 0.53 11.03 -1.99
C TYR A 209 -0.90 11.28 -2.49
N LEU A 210 -1.45 12.50 -2.39
CA LEU A 210 -2.73 12.81 -3.02
C LEU A 210 -2.61 12.99 -4.54
N ILE A 211 -1.41 13.22 -5.09
CA ILE A 211 -1.21 13.52 -6.52
C ILE A 211 -1.90 12.48 -7.42
N PRO A 212 -1.70 11.15 -7.24
CA PRO A 212 -2.39 10.16 -8.07
C PRO A 212 -3.92 10.28 -7.98
N SER A 213 -4.46 10.43 -6.77
CA SER A 213 -5.91 10.56 -6.57
C SER A 213 -6.49 11.87 -7.13
N PHE A 214 -5.72 12.94 -7.10
CA PHE A 214 -6.11 14.24 -7.66
C PHE A 214 -6.13 14.19 -9.19
N ILE A 215 -5.15 13.52 -9.82
CA ILE A 215 -5.07 13.34 -11.28
C ILE A 215 -6.20 12.42 -11.80
N VAL A 216 -6.63 11.43 -11.01
CA VAL A 216 -7.73 10.52 -11.39
C VAL A 216 -9.06 11.27 -11.58
N ILE A 217 -9.31 12.34 -10.83
CA ILE A 217 -10.56 13.12 -10.94
C ILE A 217 -10.75 13.72 -12.36
N PRO A 218 -9.85 14.56 -12.91
CA PRO A 218 -10.00 15.09 -14.25
C PRO A 218 -9.93 13.99 -15.32
N LEU A 219 -9.10 12.96 -15.13
CA LEU A 219 -9.05 11.82 -16.07
C LEU A 219 -10.37 11.05 -16.13
N SER A 220 -11.12 11.00 -15.02
CA SER A 220 -12.44 10.36 -14.96
C SER A 220 -13.56 11.14 -15.68
N ILE A 221 -13.29 12.39 -16.08
CA ILE A 221 -14.19 13.27 -16.84
C ILE A 221 -13.94 13.13 -18.35
N ILE A 222 -12.78 12.64 -18.76
CA ILE A 222 -12.44 12.43 -20.18
C ILE A 222 -13.32 11.29 -20.74
N PRO A 223 -14.06 11.52 -21.84
CA PRO A 223 -14.92 10.50 -22.43
C PRO A 223 -14.11 9.28 -22.92
N SER A 224 -14.63 8.08 -22.64
CA SER A 224 -14.01 6.76 -22.79
C SER A 224 -13.77 6.29 -24.24
N ASN A 225 -13.75 7.18 -25.23
CA ASN A 225 -13.75 6.81 -26.66
C ASN A 225 -12.37 6.42 -27.23
N PHE A 226 -11.44 5.95 -26.41
CA PHE A 226 -10.15 5.39 -26.86
C PHE A 226 -10.06 3.88 -26.57
N PRO A 227 -10.61 3.00 -27.42
CA PRO A 227 -10.50 1.56 -27.23
C PRO A 227 -9.12 1.08 -27.68
N LEU A 228 -8.22 0.82 -26.73
CA LEU A 228 -6.99 0.07 -26.97
C LEU A 228 -7.31 -1.44 -26.90
N ASN A 229 -7.39 -2.09 -28.06
CA ASN A 229 -7.75 -3.50 -28.17
C ASN A 229 -6.54 -4.39 -27.83
N ILE A 230 -6.39 -4.77 -26.57
CA ILE A 230 -5.32 -5.65 -26.09
C ILE A 230 -5.90 -7.05 -25.86
N GLY A 231 -5.28 -8.08 -26.42
CA GLY A 231 -5.75 -9.47 -26.32
C GLY A 231 -5.84 -10.00 -24.88
N GLY A 232 -6.72 -10.98 -24.62
CA GLY A 232 -7.13 -11.43 -23.28
C GLY A 232 -6.01 -11.81 -22.29
N HIS A 233 -4.91 -12.40 -22.77
CA HIS A 233 -3.76 -12.75 -21.92
C HIS A 233 -2.80 -11.57 -21.70
N LEU A 234 -2.69 -10.68 -22.68
CA LEU A 234 -1.96 -9.43 -22.57
C LEU A 234 -2.73 -8.38 -21.73
N LYS A 235 -4.05 -8.49 -21.55
CA LYS A 235 -4.85 -7.65 -20.63
C LYS A 235 -4.43 -7.81 -19.17
N ILE A 236 -4.05 -9.01 -18.75
CA ILE A 236 -3.62 -9.29 -17.37
C ILE A 236 -2.21 -8.74 -17.12
N LEU A 237 -1.31 -8.88 -18.09
CA LEU A 237 0.05 -8.35 -18.02
C LEU A 237 0.10 -6.83 -18.21
N SER A 238 -0.76 -6.26 -19.07
CA SER A 238 -0.84 -4.82 -19.30
C SER A 238 -1.51 -4.10 -18.13
N SER A 239 -2.59 -4.62 -17.54
CA SER A 239 -3.22 -4.04 -16.34
C SER A 239 -2.25 -3.92 -15.16
N SER A 240 -1.29 -4.84 -15.07
CA SER A 240 -0.21 -4.85 -14.08
C SER A 240 0.83 -3.75 -14.34
N PHE A 241 1.31 -3.64 -15.59
CA PHE A 241 2.33 -2.68 -16.01
C PHE A 241 1.81 -1.23 -16.13
N LEU A 242 0.52 -1.04 -16.36
CA LEU A 242 -0.12 0.28 -16.55
C LEU A 242 -0.68 0.88 -15.26
N ALA A 243 -0.73 0.10 -14.18
CA ALA A 243 -1.00 0.63 -12.85
C ALA A 243 0.24 1.30 -12.24
N SER A 244 1.41 1.14 -12.87
CA SER A 244 2.71 1.46 -12.29
C SER A 244 3.52 2.41 -13.17
N GLY A 245 3.04 3.57 -13.59
CA GLY A 245 3.94 4.48 -14.30
C GLY A 245 3.45 5.90 -14.49
N ILE A 246 3.38 6.68 -13.40
CA ILE A 246 3.21 8.15 -13.40
C ILE A 246 1.81 8.61 -13.83
N ILE A 247 1.30 8.31 -15.01
CA ILE A 247 -0.01 8.71 -15.54
C ILE A 247 -0.34 7.68 -16.63
N THR A 248 -1.31 6.77 -16.45
CA THR A 248 -1.70 5.86 -17.55
C THR A 248 -3.15 5.37 -17.41
N SER A 249 -4.13 6.27 -17.48
CA SER A 249 -5.55 5.91 -17.56
C SER A 249 -6.33 6.54 -18.73
N ASN A 250 -5.76 6.60 -19.93
CA ASN A 250 -6.53 5.97 -21.01
C ASN A 250 -6.51 4.44 -20.83
N PHE A 251 -5.62 3.90 -20.02
CA PHE A 251 -5.28 2.49 -20.05
C PHE A 251 -6.06 1.61 -19.08
N SER A 252 -6.71 2.18 -18.06
CA SER A 252 -7.85 1.54 -17.38
C SER A 252 -9.20 1.93 -18.00
N SER A 253 -9.26 2.84 -18.99
CA SER A 253 -10.53 3.21 -19.67
C SER A 253 -11.21 2.01 -20.34
N VAL A 254 -10.45 0.92 -20.54
CA VAL A 254 -10.77 -0.33 -21.24
C VAL A 254 -10.88 -1.54 -20.31
N LEU A 255 -10.52 -1.43 -19.02
CA LEU A 255 -10.61 -2.57 -18.09
C LEU A 255 -12.06 -2.95 -17.75
N PHE A 256 -13.06 -2.16 -18.15
CA PHE A 256 -14.46 -2.43 -17.85
C PHE A 256 -15.52 -1.88 -18.81
N SER A 257 -15.24 -1.64 -20.09
CA SER A 257 -16.31 -1.21 -21.00
C SER A 257 -17.38 -2.30 -21.31
N SER A 258 -17.51 -3.39 -20.55
CA SER A 258 -18.42 -4.52 -20.87
C SER A 258 -18.86 -5.34 -19.61
N PRO A 259 -20.09 -5.91 -19.59
CA PRO A 259 -20.96 -6.08 -18.40
C PRO A 259 -20.71 -7.28 -17.49
N GLU A 260 -19.73 -8.14 -17.73
CA GLU A 260 -19.59 -9.38 -16.96
C GLU A 260 -18.33 -9.43 -16.11
N LEU A 261 -18.55 -9.32 -14.79
CA LEU A 261 -17.62 -9.47 -13.68
C LEU A 261 -17.05 -10.89 -13.48
N SER A 262 -17.10 -11.75 -14.50
CA SER A 262 -16.75 -13.18 -14.42
C SER A 262 -15.27 -13.45 -14.10
N ASN A 263 -14.41 -12.43 -14.10
CA ASN A 263 -12.97 -12.56 -13.85
C ASN A 263 -12.45 -11.73 -12.66
N MET A 264 -13.29 -11.37 -11.68
CA MET A 264 -12.89 -10.64 -10.47
C MET A 264 -11.68 -11.27 -9.74
N ALA A 265 -11.66 -12.60 -9.65
CA ALA A 265 -10.54 -13.35 -9.08
C ALA A 265 -9.26 -13.20 -9.90
N ASN A 266 -9.36 -13.18 -11.24
CA ASN A 266 -8.21 -13.01 -12.14
C ASN A 266 -7.74 -11.55 -12.23
N ILE A 267 -8.62 -10.56 -12.04
CA ILE A 267 -8.23 -9.14 -11.94
C ILE A 267 -7.50 -8.91 -10.63
N ILE A 268 -8.00 -9.42 -9.51
CA ILE A 268 -7.33 -9.26 -8.22
C ILE A 268 -6.09 -10.13 -8.14
N LYS A 269 -6.10 -11.37 -8.65
CA LYS A 269 -4.89 -12.20 -8.83
C LYS A 269 -3.90 -11.54 -9.77
N GLY A 270 -4.35 -10.91 -10.85
CA GLY A 270 -3.52 -10.16 -11.80
C GLY A 270 -2.96 -8.87 -11.21
N VAL A 271 -3.72 -8.17 -10.36
CA VAL A 271 -3.26 -7.00 -9.61
C VAL A 271 -2.31 -7.43 -8.49
N SER A 272 -2.57 -8.55 -7.79
CA SER A 272 -1.69 -9.07 -6.75
C SER A 272 -0.42 -9.70 -7.32
N ALA A 273 -0.51 -10.43 -8.43
CA ALA A 273 0.63 -10.96 -9.19
C ALA A 273 1.35 -9.86 -9.99
N GLY A 274 0.64 -8.82 -10.41
CA GLY A 274 1.14 -7.59 -11.03
C GLY A 274 1.66 -6.57 -10.03
N SER A 275 1.39 -6.72 -8.74
CA SER A 275 2.28 -6.14 -7.72
C SER A 275 3.56 -6.95 -7.59
N LEU A 276 3.53 -8.25 -7.90
CA LEU A 276 4.70 -9.10 -7.77
C LEU A 276 5.63 -8.95 -9.00
N ILE A 277 5.14 -8.68 -10.22
CA ILE A 277 5.97 -8.25 -11.37
C ILE A 277 5.75 -6.78 -11.69
N PRO A 278 6.83 -6.07 -11.96
CA PRO A 278 7.39 -5.18 -10.99
C PRO A 278 6.51 -3.93 -10.80
N PHE A 279 6.30 -3.59 -9.54
CA PHE A 279 6.28 -2.24 -8.97
C PHE A 279 7.21 -1.14 -9.61
N ILE A 280 7.88 -1.39 -10.74
CA ILE A 280 8.53 -0.41 -11.62
C ILE A 280 7.46 0.57 -12.06
N GLY A 281 7.37 1.65 -11.28
CA GLY A 281 6.57 2.86 -11.45
C GLY A 281 5.26 2.91 -10.66
N SER A 282 5.10 2.11 -9.61
CA SER A 282 4.11 2.46 -8.58
C SER A 282 4.43 3.87 -8.04
N PHE A 283 3.43 4.67 -7.66
CA PHE A 283 3.69 6.02 -7.16
C PHE A 283 4.62 6.00 -5.95
N GLU A 284 4.56 4.94 -5.12
CA GLU A 284 5.46 4.73 -4.01
C GLU A 284 6.92 4.65 -4.47
N ILE A 285 7.23 3.93 -5.56
CA ILE A 285 8.59 3.85 -6.11
C ILE A 285 8.99 5.07 -6.93
N ILE A 286 8.05 5.71 -7.63
CA ILE A 286 8.32 6.99 -8.28
C ILE A 286 8.69 8.02 -7.21
N TYR A 287 7.95 8.05 -6.11
CA TYR A 287 8.23 8.91 -4.98
C TYR A 287 9.60 8.61 -4.36
N ILE A 288 9.91 7.34 -4.08
CA ILE A 288 11.21 6.93 -3.54
C ILE A 288 12.35 7.28 -4.51
N LYS A 289 12.22 6.96 -5.80
CA LYS A 289 13.28 7.07 -6.80
C LYS A 289 13.49 8.51 -7.30
N PHE A 290 12.41 9.24 -7.60
CA PHE A 290 12.48 10.56 -8.22
C PHE A 290 12.37 11.71 -7.20
N PHE A 291 11.47 11.60 -6.21
CA PHE A 291 11.25 12.70 -5.26
C PHE A 291 12.20 12.64 -4.06
N LYS A 292 12.48 11.44 -3.54
CA LYS A 292 13.44 11.24 -2.45
C LYS A 292 14.88 10.99 -2.94
N LYS A 293 15.06 10.74 -4.24
CA LYS A 293 16.35 10.42 -4.90
C LYS A 293 17.08 9.22 -4.29
N GLU A 294 16.33 8.24 -3.82
CA GLU A 294 16.90 7.09 -3.11
C GLU A 294 17.30 5.98 -4.09
N ARG A 295 18.45 5.35 -3.80
CA ARG A 295 19.01 4.26 -4.63
C ARG A 295 18.55 2.92 -4.07
N ILE A 296 17.64 2.29 -4.79
CA ILE A 296 17.21 0.91 -4.56
C ILE A 296 18.12 0.02 -5.40
N ASN A 297 18.65 -1.06 -4.83
CA ASN A 297 19.34 -2.07 -5.62
C ASN A 297 18.34 -2.75 -6.57
N PRO A 298 18.44 -2.53 -7.90
CA PRO A 298 17.44 -2.99 -8.86
C PRO A 298 17.47 -4.51 -9.01
N PHE A 299 18.62 -5.16 -8.81
CA PHE A 299 18.74 -6.61 -8.92
C PHE A 299 17.96 -7.33 -7.83
N VAL A 300 18.08 -6.89 -6.57
CA VAL A 300 17.32 -7.46 -5.45
C VAL A 300 15.81 -7.31 -5.71
N PHE A 301 15.42 -6.15 -6.24
CA PHE A 301 14.03 -5.86 -6.56
C PHE A 301 13.48 -6.76 -7.67
N ILE A 302 14.22 -6.90 -8.78
CA ILE A 302 13.83 -7.71 -9.95
C ILE A 302 13.79 -9.19 -9.57
N ILE A 303 14.81 -9.71 -8.87
CA ILE A 303 14.88 -11.12 -8.47
C ILE A 303 13.69 -11.46 -7.56
N PHE A 304 13.42 -10.61 -6.56
CA PHE A 304 12.30 -10.84 -5.65
C PHE A 304 10.95 -10.81 -6.38
N SER A 305 10.81 -9.88 -7.33
CA SER A 305 9.62 -9.74 -8.17
C SER A 305 9.38 -10.99 -9.04
N VAL A 306 10.42 -11.47 -9.72
CA VAL A 306 10.37 -12.67 -10.56
C VAL A 306 10.01 -13.91 -9.75
N ILE A 307 10.63 -14.09 -8.57
CA ILE A 307 10.35 -15.25 -7.71
C ILE A 307 8.88 -15.23 -7.27
N CYS A 308 8.40 -14.10 -6.78
CA CYS A 308 7.00 -14.00 -6.33
C CYS A 308 6.00 -14.20 -7.47
N PHE A 309 6.32 -13.74 -8.67
CA PHE A 309 5.50 -13.96 -9.85
C PHE A 309 5.43 -15.43 -10.25
N LEU A 310 6.58 -16.09 -10.38
CA LEU A 310 6.65 -17.50 -10.74
C LEU A 310 5.83 -18.36 -9.78
N ILE A 311 5.83 -17.99 -8.49
CA ILE A 311 5.05 -18.68 -7.45
C ILE A 311 3.56 -18.36 -7.56
N GLY A 312 3.20 -17.11 -7.86
CA GLY A 312 1.83 -16.73 -8.16
C GLY A 312 1.23 -17.49 -9.35
N LEU A 313 2.05 -17.89 -10.32
CA LEU A 313 1.62 -18.75 -11.43
C LEU A 313 1.40 -20.22 -11.02
N ILE A 314 2.12 -20.70 -10.00
CA ILE A 314 2.04 -22.08 -9.51
C ILE A 314 0.81 -22.28 -8.60
N ILE A 315 0.47 -21.26 -7.80
CA ILE A 315 -0.70 -21.26 -6.93
C ILE A 315 -1.95 -20.93 -7.77
N LYS A 316 -2.44 -21.93 -8.52
CA LYS A 316 -3.72 -21.85 -9.26
C LYS A 316 -4.91 -21.83 -8.31
#